data_AF-A0A329KGI3-F1
#
_entry.id   AF-A0A329KGI3-F1
#
_cell.length_a   1.000
_cell.length_b   1.000
_cell.length_c   1.000
_cell.angle_alpha   90.00
_cell.angle_beta   90.00
_cell.angle_gamma   90.00
#
_symmetry.space_group_name_H-M   'P 1'
#
loop_
_entity.id
_entity.type
_entity.pdbx_description
1 polymer ?
#
loop_
_entity_poly.entity_id
_entity_poly.type
_entity_poly.pdbx_seq_one_letter_code
_entity_poly.pdbx_strand_id
1 'polypeptide(L)'
;MSTAEKKIKVNVWINEERLAALANAGMADRAIEAFAGMKLLEIYTTEEQKDVLLQRFPGAKYDSATTRSIELLPKQVKDRLLELSIKLHSNGPDVVGHFLEEAQTANSQ
;
A
#
# COMPACT_ATOMS: atom_id res chain seq x y z
N MET A 1 3.13 8.94 -25.87
CA MET A 1 3.48 7.51 -25.88
C MET A 1 3.07 6.95 -24.53
N SER A 2 2.02 6.14 -24.46
CA SER A 2 1.56 5.57 -23.19
C SER A 2 2.37 4.31 -22.91
N THR A 3 3.58 4.48 -22.36
CA THR A 3 4.25 3.40 -21.66
C THR A 3 3.27 2.95 -20.58
N ALA A 4 2.73 1.74 -20.72
CA ALA A 4 2.13 1.03 -19.61
C ALA A 4 3.26 0.75 -18.61
N GLU A 5 3.65 1.79 -17.87
CA GLU A 5 4.61 1.68 -16.78
C GLU A 5 4.08 0.58 -15.87
N LYS A 6 4.90 -0.44 -15.69
CA LYS A 6 4.56 -1.63 -14.94
C LYS A 6 4.34 -1.20 -13.49
N LYS A 7 3.09 -0.93 -13.12
CA LYS A 7 2.75 -0.35 -11.81
C LYS A 7 3.09 -1.36 -10.72
N ILE A 8 4.08 -1.01 -9.90
CA ILE A 8 4.44 -1.75 -8.70
C ILE A 8 3.40 -1.43 -7.64
N LYS A 9 2.98 -2.43 -6.86
CA LYS A 9 1.91 -2.25 -5.87
C LYS A 9 2.21 -2.91 -4.54
N VAL A 10 1.53 -2.45 -3.51
CA VAL A 10 1.50 -3.05 -2.18
C VAL A 10 0.10 -3.58 -1.95
N ASN A 11 0.02 -4.87 -1.62
CA ASN A 11 -1.25 -5.56 -1.41
C ASN A 11 -1.67 -5.45 0.06
N VAL A 12 -2.74 -4.69 0.31
CA VAL A 12 -3.34 -4.51 1.64
C VAL A 12 -4.68 -5.21 1.71
N TRP A 13 -4.76 -6.26 2.53
CA TRP A 13 -6.01 -6.99 2.76
C TRP A 13 -6.96 -6.17 3.65
N ILE A 14 -8.21 -6.11 3.23
CA ILE A 14 -9.30 -5.33 3.81
C ILE A 14 -10.35 -6.32 4.34
N ASN A 15 -10.50 -6.36 5.66
CA ASN A 15 -11.61 -7.02 6.35
C ASN A 15 -12.81 -6.05 6.46
N GLU A 16 -13.91 -6.50 7.08
CA GLU A 16 -15.12 -5.69 7.23
C GLU A 16 -14.89 -4.36 7.98
N GLU A 17 -14.08 -4.36 9.04
CA GLU A 17 -13.75 -3.16 9.80
C GLU A 17 -13.01 -2.11 8.95
N ARG A 18 -11.98 -2.54 8.21
CA ARG A 18 -11.23 -1.67 7.29
C ARG A 18 -12.09 -1.22 6.12
N LEU A 19 -13.01 -2.08 5.66
CA LEU A 19 -13.96 -1.72 4.61
C LEU A 19 -14.90 -0.62 5.09
N ALA A 20 -15.38 -0.67 6.33
CA ALA A 20 -16.18 0.40 6.93
C ALA A 20 -15.39 1.71 7.01
N ALA A 21 -14.10 1.66 7.39
CA ALA A 21 -13.23 2.84 7.39
C ALA A 21 -13.05 3.42 5.98
N LEU A 22 -12.84 2.58 4.96
CA LEU A 22 -12.78 3.01 3.57
C LEU A 22 -14.11 3.58 3.07
N ALA A 23 -15.24 2.98 3.45
CA ALA A 23 -16.58 3.45 3.09
C ALA A 23 -16.87 4.83 3.67
N ASN A 24 -16.51 5.05 4.94
CA ASN A 24 -16.64 6.36 5.60
C ASN A 24 -15.80 7.44 4.90
N ALA A 25 -14.70 7.06 4.25
CA ALA A 25 -13.84 7.93 3.46
C ALA A 25 -14.27 8.04 1.98
N GLY A 26 -15.36 7.38 1.56
CA GLY A 26 -15.78 7.34 0.16
C GLY A 26 -14.82 6.57 -0.77
N MET A 27 -14.03 5.64 -0.21
CA MET A 27 -13.01 4.86 -0.93
C MET A 27 -13.33 3.37 -1.05
N ALA A 28 -14.51 2.92 -0.59
CA ALA A 28 -14.90 1.51 -0.62
C ALA A 28 -14.80 0.88 -2.02
N ASP A 29 -15.08 1.66 -3.07
CA ASP A 29 -15.04 1.22 -4.47
C ASP A 29 -13.62 0.94 -4.99
N ARG A 30 -12.58 1.38 -4.25
CA ARG A 30 -11.17 1.11 -4.60
C ARG A 30 -10.70 -0.24 -4.08
N ALA A 31 -11.42 -0.86 -3.15
CA ALA A 31 -11.10 -2.18 -2.64
C ALA A 31 -11.69 -3.25 -3.57
N ILE A 32 -10.82 -4.08 -4.14
CA ILE A 32 -11.14 -5.13 -5.11
C ILE A 32 -11.62 -6.37 -4.36
N GLU A 33 -12.71 -6.99 -4.79
CA GLU A 33 -13.12 -8.28 -4.23
C GLU A 33 -12.11 -9.36 -4.59
N ALA A 34 -11.59 -10.05 -3.57
CA ALA A 34 -10.52 -11.02 -3.75
C ALA A 34 -10.95 -12.42 -3.29
N PHE A 35 -11.29 -12.60 -2.01
CA PHE A 35 -11.60 -13.95 -1.50
C PHE A 35 -12.52 -13.92 -0.27
N ALA A 36 -13.59 -14.72 -0.30
CA ALA A 36 -14.46 -15.01 0.86
C ALA A 36 -14.92 -13.76 1.66
N GLY A 37 -15.29 -12.68 0.98
CA GLY A 37 -15.71 -11.42 1.62
C GLY A 37 -14.55 -10.50 2.05
N MET A 38 -13.30 -10.95 1.93
CA MET A 38 -12.12 -10.10 2.06
C MET A 38 -11.86 -9.36 0.75
N LYS A 39 -11.64 -8.05 0.87
CA LYS A 39 -11.25 -7.20 -0.25
C LYS A 39 -9.74 -6.93 -0.20
N LEU A 40 -9.22 -6.47 -1.32
CA LEU A 40 -7.82 -6.10 -1.51
C LEU A 40 -7.74 -4.65 -1.96
N LEU A 41 -7.02 -3.83 -1.21
CA LEU A 41 -6.64 -2.50 -1.64
C LEU A 41 -5.23 -2.55 -2.22
N GLU A 42 -5.09 -2.18 -3.49
CA GLU A 42 -3.81 -2.04 -4.17
C GLU A 42 -3.32 -0.61 -4.02
N ILE A 43 -2.20 -0.43 -3.32
CA ILE A 43 -1.52 0.85 -3.18
C ILE A 43 -0.34 0.87 -4.14
N TYR A 44 -0.36 1.76 -5.13
CA TYR A 44 0.70 1.86 -6.12
C TYR A 44 1.94 2.54 -5.56
N THR A 45 3.10 2.08 -5.99
CA THR A 45 4.40 2.60 -5.58
C THR A 45 5.32 2.74 -6.79
N THR A 46 6.29 3.64 -6.70
CA THR A 46 7.41 3.73 -7.65
C THR A 46 8.47 2.66 -7.34
N GLU A 47 9.42 2.49 -8.25
CA GLU A 47 10.54 1.56 -8.08
C GLU A 47 11.47 2.00 -6.95
N GLU A 48 11.75 3.30 -6.86
CA GLU A 48 12.56 3.91 -5.82
C GLU A 48 11.93 3.70 -4.44
N GLN A 49 10.63 3.98 -4.31
CA GLN A 49 9.90 3.77 -3.06
C GLN A 49 9.86 2.30 -2.65
N LYS A 50 9.67 1.38 -3.61
CA LYS A 50 9.72 -0.07 -3.38
C LYS A 50 11.09 -0.47 -2.85
N ASP A 51 12.18 0.00 -3.47
CA ASP A 51 13.54 -0.32 -3.02
C ASP A 51 13.79 0.19 -1.59
N VAL A 52 13.34 1.40 -1.25
CA VAL A 52 13.44 1.94 0.11
C VAL A 52 12.61 1.10 1.10
N LEU A 53 11.39 0.69 0.74
CA LEU A 53 10.58 -0.19 1.59
C LEU A 53 11.28 -1.53 1.85
N LEU A 54 11.83 -2.16 0.81
CA LEU A 54 12.55 -3.44 0.95
C LEU A 54 13.82 -3.31 1.79
N GLN A 55 14.54 -2.18 1.68
CA GLN A 55 15.70 -1.91 2.53
C GLN A 55 15.33 -1.68 3.99
N ARG A 56 14.24 -0.94 4.26
CA ARG A 56 13.79 -0.62 5.63
C ARG A 56 13.15 -1.81 6.34
N PHE A 57 12.51 -2.71 5.60
CA PHE A 57 11.81 -3.87 6.14
C PHE A 57 12.43 -5.16 5.58
N PRO A 58 13.45 -5.75 6.24
CA PRO A 58 14.11 -6.97 5.77
C PRO A 58 13.18 -8.18 5.62
N GLY A 59 12.06 -8.18 6.34
CA GLY A 59 11.02 -9.20 6.22
C GLY A 59 10.09 -8.99 5.03
N ALA A 60 10.26 -7.93 4.24
CA ALA A 60 9.42 -7.64 3.11
C ALA A 60 9.78 -8.52 1.90
N LYS A 61 8.76 -8.92 1.13
CA LYS A 61 8.95 -9.71 -0.10
C LYS A 61 8.23 -9.07 -1.26
N TYR A 62 9.00 -8.76 -2.29
CA TYR A 62 8.51 -8.30 -3.58
C TYR A 62 8.43 -9.47 -4.54
N ASP A 63 7.22 -9.79 -5.01
CA ASP A 63 7.02 -10.72 -6.11
C ASP A 63 7.14 -9.97 -7.44
N SER A 64 8.35 -9.98 -8.01
CA SER A 64 8.60 -9.41 -9.33
C SER A 64 8.11 -10.29 -10.49
N ALA A 65 7.83 -11.57 -10.23
CA ALA A 65 7.66 -12.60 -11.25
C ALA A 65 6.21 -12.71 -11.74
N THR A 66 5.22 -12.56 -10.85
CA THR A 66 3.81 -12.74 -11.22
C THR A 66 2.98 -11.47 -11.05
N THR A 67 2.91 -10.93 -9.84
CA THR A 67 1.97 -9.85 -9.49
C THR A 67 2.59 -8.46 -9.47
N ARG A 68 3.93 -8.37 -9.45
CA ARG A 68 4.68 -7.11 -9.22
C ARG A 68 4.18 -6.39 -7.99
N SER A 69 3.99 -7.15 -6.92
CA SER A 69 3.48 -6.64 -5.67
C SER A 69 4.38 -6.97 -4.50
N ILE A 70 4.41 -6.07 -3.51
CA ILE A 70 4.99 -6.36 -2.21
C ILE A 70 3.93 -7.11 -1.39
N GLU A 71 4.09 -8.42 -1.25
CA GLU A 71 3.11 -9.30 -0.61
C GLU A 71 3.31 -9.38 0.90
N LEU A 72 4.59 -9.48 1.30
CA LEU A 72 4.97 -9.56 2.70
C LEU A 72 5.41 -8.18 3.16
N LEU A 73 4.67 -7.59 4.09
CA LEU A 73 5.04 -6.40 4.85
C LEU A 73 4.52 -6.58 6.29
N PRO A 74 5.18 -6.00 7.30
CA PRO A 74 4.67 -6.00 8.66
C PRO A 74 3.25 -5.43 8.71
N LYS A 75 2.38 -6.00 9.56
CA LYS A 75 0.99 -5.54 9.73
C LYS A 75 0.90 -4.04 9.98
N GLN A 76 1.74 -3.52 10.88
CA GLN A 76 1.80 -2.10 11.23
C GLN A 76 2.06 -1.19 10.01
N VAL A 77 2.89 -1.63 9.06
CA VAL A 77 3.16 -0.89 7.82
C VAL A 77 1.92 -0.87 6.92
N LYS A 78 1.27 -2.02 6.74
CA LYS A 78 0.04 -2.12 5.93
C LYS A 78 -1.09 -1.27 6.51
N ASP A 79 -1.19 -1.25 7.83
CA ASP A 79 -2.21 -0.49 8.56
C ASP A 79 -1.95 1.01 8.41
N ARG A 80 -0.69 1.44 8.55
CA ARG A 80 -0.33 2.84 8.34
C ARG A 80 -0.53 3.31 6.90
N LEU A 81 -0.18 2.47 5.92
CA LEU A 81 -0.42 2.76 4.50
C LEU A 81 -1.92 2.90 4.21
N LEU A 82 -2.76 2.07 4.82
CA LEU A 82 -4.22 2.19 4.71
C LEU A 82 -4.72 3.50 5.32
N GLU A 83 -4.26 3.86 6.52
CA GLU A 83 -4.63 5.13 7.16
C GLU A 83 -4.26 6.34 6.30
N LEU A 84 -3.04 6.34 5.74
CA LEU A 84 -2.58 7.39 4.83
C LEU A 84 -3.39 7.41 3.54
N SER A 85 -3.72 6.23 2.99
CA SER A 85 -4.59 6.11 1.82
C SER A 85 -5.95 6.76 2.05
N ILE A 86 -6.57 6.48 3.20
CA ILE A 86 -7.83 7.08 3.66
C ILE A 86 -7.68 8.60 3.84
N LYS A 87 -6.65 9.04 4.57
CA LYS A 87 -6.43 10.46 4.86
C LYS A 87 -6.20 11.28 3.60
N LEU A 88 -5.42 10.75 2.66
CA LEU A 88 -5.07 11.40 1.39
C LEU A 88 -6.11 11.17 0.30
N HIS A 89 -7.10 10.31 0.53
CA HIS A 89 -8.06 9.86 -0.48
C HIS A 89 -7.37 9.32 -1.76
N SER A 90 -6.23 8.68 -1.58
CA SER A 90 -5.35 8.20 -2.65
C SER A 90 -4.91 6.77 -2.42
N ASN A 91 -4.65 6.02 -3.49
CA ASN A 91 -3.96 4.74 -3.47
C ASN A 91 -2.75 4.76 -4.41
N GLY A 92 -2.24 5.96 -4.68
CA GLY A 92 -1.09 6.20 -5.53
C GLY A 92 0.24 6.24 -4.77
N PRO A 93 1.33 6.53 -5.50
CA PRO A 93 2.68 6.66 -4.93
C PRO A 93 2.81 7.72 -3.84
N ASP A 94 1.91 8.71 -3.80
CA ASP A 94 1.86 9.75 -2.77
C ASP A 94 1.68 9.16 -1.37
N VAL A 95 0.84 8.12 -1.23
CA VAL A 95 0.63 7.42 0.05
C VAL A 95 1.94 6.82 0.57
N VAL A 96 2.69 6.16 -0.30
CA VAL A 96 3.98 5.55 0.06
C VAL A 96 5.05 6.61 0.31
N GLY A 97 5.03 7.71 -0.46
CA GLY A 97 5.91 8.85 -0.26
C GLY A 97 5.75 9.43 1.14
N HIS A 98 4.53 9.78 1.52
CA HIS A 98 4.22 10.28 2.86
C HIS A 98 4.60 9.28 3.96
N PHE A 99 4.35 7.98 3.75
CA PHE A 99 4.76 6.96 4.71
C PHE A 99 6.29 6.93 4.92
N LEU A 100 7.06 6.98 3.83
CA LEU A 100 8.52 6.95 3.88
C LEU A 100 9.11 8.21 4.51
N GLU A 101 8.49 9.37 4.31
CA GLU A 101 8.83 10.64 4.95
C GLU A 101 8.57 10.60 6.46
N GLU A 102 7.36 10.20 6.89
CA GLU A 102 7.00 10.09 8.31
C GLU A 102 7.95 9.16 9.07
N ALA A 103 8.28 8.00 8.47
CA ALA A 103 9.19 7.04 9.07
C ALA A 103 10.66 7.54 9.12
N GLN A 104 11.03 8.54 8.31
CA GLN A 104 12.36 9.14 8.35
C GLN A 104 12.48 10.18 9.47
N THR A 105 11.40 10.93 9.75
CA THR A 105 11.34 11.87 10.87
C THR A 105 11.35 11.16 12.22
N ALA A 106 10.68 10.01 12.34
CA ALA A 106 10.60 9.23 13.59
C ALA A 106 11.95 8.63 14.05
N ASN A 107 12.88 8.37 13.12
CA ASN A 107 14.22 7.86 13.45
C ASN A 107 15.27 8.98 13.66
N SER A 108 14.86 10.25 13.56
CA SER A 108 15.74 11.42 13.69
C SER A 108 15.56 12.15 15.03
N GLN A 109 14.84 11.56 15.99
CA GLN A 109 14.60 12.11 17.33
C GLN A 109 15.13 11.18 18.42
#